data_AF-A0A9R1SZC4-F1
#
_entry.id   AF-A0A9R1SZC4-F1
#
_cell.length_a   1.000
_cell.length_b   1.000
_cell.length_c   1.000
_cell.angle_alpha   90.00
_cell.angle_beta   90.00
_cell.angle_gamma   90.00
#
_symmetry.space_group_name_H-M   'P 1'
#
loop_
_entity.id
_entity.type
_entity.pdbx_description
1 polymer ?
#
loop_
_entity_poly.entity_id
_entity_poly.type
_entity_poly.pdbx_seq_one_letter_code
_entity_poly.pdbx_strand_id
1 'polypeptide(L)' 'MTNSKDVEAEEDIDPVERMLKKTGCIELHYEVQDCIAETQDWRKCQDQVQKFKVCMGEYQKKQAAGHK' A
#
# COMPACT_ATOMS: atom_id res chain seq x y z
N MET A 1 18.63 12.61 20.65
CA MET A 1 17.90 13.80 20.17
C MET A 1 16.98 13.34 19.05
N THR A 2 15.83 12.77 19.40
CA THR A 2 14.82 12.37 18.40
C THR A 2 13.97 13.60 18.11
N ASN A 3 13.98 14.08 16.87
CA ASN A 3 13.31 15.30 16.47
C ASN A 3 11.79 15.16 16.65
N SER A 4 11.17 16.06 17.40
CA SER A 4 9.71 16.20 17.52
C SER A 4 8.97 16.43 16.19
N LYS A 5 9.69 16.66 15.09
CA LYS A 5 9.11 16.88 13.75
C LYS A 5 8.65 15.59 13.08
N ASP A 6 9.25 14.44 13.42
CA ASP A 6 8.85 13.17 12.82
C ASP A 6 7.54 12.63 13.40
N VAL A 7 7.18 13.04 14.63
CA VAL A 7 5.97 12.58 15.33
C VAL A 7 4.71 13.28 14.80
N GLU A 8 4.78 14.57 14.49
CA GLU A 8 3.65 15.35 13.95
C GLU A 8 3.32 14.94 12.50
N ALA A 9 4.34 14.56 11.73
CA ALA A 9 4.18 14.07 10.37
C ALA A 9 3.46 12.72 10.28
N GLU A 10 3.53 11.86 11.32
CA GLU A 10 2.80 10.58 11.31
C GLU A 10 1.30 10.75 11.56
N GLU A 11 0.88 11.79 12.29
CA GLU A 11 -0.53 12.04 12.61
C GLU A 11 -1.35 12.49 11.39
N ASP A 12 -0.71 13.15 10.42
CA ASP A 12 -1.32 13.58 9.15
C ASP A 12 -1.32 12.52 8.04
N ILE A 13 -0.66 11.37 8.24
CA ILE A 13 -0.66 10.28 7.24
C ILE A 13 -2.04 9.61 7.23
N ASP A 14 -2.65 9.57 6.05
CA ASP A 14 -3.89 8.83 5.81
C ASP A 14 -3.79 7.42 6.43
N PRO A 15 -4.73 7.01 7.30
CA PRO A 15 -4.78 5.67 7.86
C PRO A 15 -4.60 4.55 6.82
N VAL A 16 -5.08 4.74 5.59
CA VAL A 16 -4.90 3.80 4.48
C VAL A 16 -3.44 3.72 4.05
N GLU A 17 -2.80 4.86 3.81
CA GLU A 17 -1.38 4.93 3.43
C GLU A 17 -0.49 4.34 4.53
N ARG A 18 -0.79 4.65 5.80
CA ARG A 18 -0.08 4.06 6.96
C ARG A 18 -0.23 2.54 6.98
N MET A 19 -1.42 2.02 6.68
CA MET A 19 -1.62 0.57 6.57
C MET A 19 -0.82 -0.02 5.40
N LEU A 20 -0.82 0.63 4.23
CA LEU A 20 -0.10 0.15 3.04
C LEU A 20 1.42 0.14 3.24
N LYS A 21 1.96 1.12 3.98
CA LYS A 21 3.37 1.11 4.41
C LYS A 21 3.68 -0.12 5.27
N LYS A 22 2.79 -0.46 6.22
CA LYS A 22 2.95 -1.65 7.07
C LYS A 22 2.88 -2.98 6.30
N THR A 23 2.11 -3.05 5.22
CA THR A 23 2.05 -4.26 4.39
C THR A 23 3.26 -4.42 3.48
N GLY A 24 4.02 -3.35 3.24
CA GLY A 24 5.11 -3.31 2.26
C GLY A 24 4.61 -3.28 0.80
N CYS A 25 3.31 -3.11 0.58
CA CYS A 25 2.69 -3.12 -0.75
C CYS A 25 2.41 -1.71 -1.30
N ILE A 26 2.92 -0.65 -0.65
CA ILE A 26 2.59 0.73 -0.99
C ILE A 26 3.09 1.17 -2.38
N GLU A 27 4.28 0.75 -2.80
CA GLU A 27 4.79 1.09 -4.14
C GLU A 27 3.89 0.51 -5.25
N LEU A 28 3.42 -0.73 -5.07
CA LEU A 28 2.46 -1.37 -5.99
C LEU A 28 1.10 -0.67 -5.98
N HIS A 29 0.71 -0.04 -4.87
CA HIS A 29 -0.48 0.79 -4.81
C HIS A 29 -0.30 2.06 -5.66
N TYR A 30 0.86 2.71 -5.59
CA TYR A 30 1.16 3.87 -6.43
C TYR A 30 1.23 3.50 -7.91
N GLU A 31 1.81 2.36 -8.28
CA GLU A 31 1.77 1.87 -9.67
C GLU A 31 0.34 1.74 -10.21
N VAL A 32 -0.61 1.31 -9.38
CA VAL A 32 -2.04 1.25 -9.75
C VAL A 32 -2.62 2.64 -9.91
N GLN A 33 -2.34 3.56 -8.98
CA GLN A 33 -2.82 4.95 -9.07
C GLN A 33 -2.30 5.64 -10.33
N ASP A 34 -1.00 5.51 -10.61
CA ASP A 34 -0.34 6.09 -11.78
C ASP A 34 -0.95 5.56 -13.08
N CYS A 35 -1.14 4.24 -13.20
CA CYS A 35 -1.79 3.67 -14.38
C CYS A 35 -3.23 4.19 -14.55
N ILE A 36 -4.02 4.31 -13.47
CA ILE A 36 -5.39 4.83 -13.56
C ILE A 36 -5.37 6.32 -13.94
N ALA A 37 -4.43 7.10 -13.41
CA ALA A 37 -4.28 8.50 -13.74
C ALA A 37 -3.91 8.72 -15.22
N GLU A 38 -2.98 7.90 -15.76
CA GLU A 38 -2.56 7.95 -17.16
C GLU A 38 -3.64 7.47 -18.12
N THR A 39 -4.28 6.35 -17.80
CA THR A 39 -5.21 5.68 -18.73
C THR A 39 -6.66 6.15 -18.59
N GLN A 40 -7.00 6.72 -17.44
CA GLN A 40 -8.36 7.05 -17.01
C GLN A 40 -9.35 5.86 -17.09
N ASP A 41 -8.83 4.63 -17.17
CA ASP A 41 -9.62 3.40 -17.28
C ASP A 41 -8.93 2.27 -16.51
N TRP A 42 -9.42 2.02 -15.29
CA TRP A 42 -8.89 0.98 -14.41
C TRP A 42 -8.88 -0.42 -15.03
N ARG A 43 -9.72 -0.68 -16.05
CA ARG A 43 -9.74 -1.97 -16.76
C ARG A 43 -8.48 -2.19 -17.59
N LYS A 44 -7.72 -1.15 -17.91
CA LYS A 44 -6.41 -1.25 -18.59
C LYS A 44 -5.26 -1.52 -17.61
N CYS A 45 -5.49 -1.34 -16.31
CA CYS A 45 -4.48 -1.48 -15.26
C CYS A 45 -4.50 -2.85 -14.56
N GLN A 46 -4.98 -3.89 -15.26
CA GLN A 46 -5.15 -5.23 -14.65
C GLN A 46 -3.82 -5.80 -14.16
N ASP A 47 -2.72 -5.59 -14.88
CA ASP A 47 -1.41 -6.11 -14.48
C ASP A 47 -0.93 -5.51 -13.16
N GLN A 48 -1.02 -4.19 -13.01
CA GLN A 48 -0.69 -3.47 -11.76
C GLN A 48 -1.60 -3.93 -10.62
N VAL A 49 -2.91 -4.05 -10.87
CA VAL A 49 -3.88 -4.52 -9.89
C VAL A 49 -3.61 -5.96 -9.45
N GLN A 50 -3.22 -6.86 -10.36
CA GLN A 50 -2.86 -8.23 -10.01
C GLN A 50 -1.60 -8.28 -9.14
N LYS A 51 -0.55 -7.52 -9.46
CA LYS A 51 0.66 -7.45 -8.62
C LYS A 51 0.33 -6.99 -7.20
N PHE A 52 -0.45 -5.90 -7.10
CA PHE A 52 -0.88 -5.38 -5.80
C PHE A 52 -1.70 -6.41 -5.01
N LYS A 53 -2.63 -7.11 -5.68
CA LYS A 53 -3.43 -8.17 -5.06
C LYS A 53 -2.59 -9.33 -4.55
N VAL A 54 -1.58 -9.77 -5.31
CA VAL A 54 -0.65 -10.83 -4.89
C VAL A 54 0.08 -10.42 -3.63
N CYS A 55 0.68 -9.22 -3.60
CA CYS A 55 1.39 -8.69 -2.43
C CYS A 55 0.49 -8.68 -1.18
N MET A 56 -0.72 -8.11 -1.29
CA MET A 56 -1.66 -8.06 -0.17
C MET A 56 -2.12 -9.46 0.28
N GLY A 57 -2.25 -10.40 -0.67
CA GLY A 57 -2.56 -11.79 -0.37
C GLY A 57 -1.45 -12.50 0.41
N GLU A 58 -0.18 -12.23 0.09
CA GLU A 58 0.95 -12.76 0.87
C GLU A 58 1.01 -12.20 2.28
N TYR A 59 0.77 -10.89 2.44
CA TYR A 59 0.65 -10.27 3.76
C TYR A 59 -0.45 -10.93 4.60
N GLN A 60 -1.65 -11.11 4.03
CA GLN A 60 -2.76 -11.76 4.73
C GLN A 60 -2.43 -13.20 5.17
N LYS A 61 -1.76 -13.98 4.32
CA LYS A 61 -1.30 -15.33 4.67
C LYS A 61 -0.30 -15.32 5.82
N LYS A 62 0.67 -14.39 5.82
CA LYS A 62 1.63 -14.22 6.92
C LYS A 62 0.94 -13.86 8.22
N GLN A 63 -0.03 -12.95 8.18
CA GLN A 63 -0.83 -12.56 9.36
C GLN A 63 -1.65 -13.75 9.90
N ALA A 64 -2.28 -14.54 9.03
CA ALA A 64 -3.03 -15.72 9.44
C ALA A 64 -2.13 -16.82 10.04
N ALA A 65 -0.90 -16.99 9.53
CA ALA A 65 0.06 -17.97 10.03
C ALA A 65 0.72 -17.56 11.35
N GLY A 66 0.93 -16.26 11.58
CA GLY A 66 1.51 -15.72 12.82
C GLY A 66 0.54 -15.58 13.98
N HIS A 67 -0.75 -15.84 13.77
CA HIS A 67 -1.80 -15.79 14.80
C HIS A 67 -2.18 -17.18 15.35
N LYS A 68 -1.31 -18.18 15.16
CA LYS A 68 -1.50 -19.56 15.61
C LYS A 68 -0.52 -19.93 16.73
#